data_AF-A0A9D7XDQ3-F1
#
_entry.id   AF-A0A9D7XDQ3-F1
#
_cell.length_a   1.000
_cell.length_b   1.000
_cell.length_c   1.000
_cell.angle_alpha   90.00
_cell.angle_beta   90.00
_cell.angle_gamma   90.00
#
_symmetry.space_group_name_H-M   'P 1'
#
loop_
_entity.id
_entity.type
_entity.pdbx_description
1 polymer ?
#
loop_
_entity_poly.entity_id
_entity_poly.type
_entity_poly.pdbx_seq_one_letter_code
_entity_poly.pdbx_strand_id
1 'polypeptide(L)'
;MKKLIYLVLTLMFATLLANGQDSAKTFQEIKEKLKETEGSLEIYTWLNKQPNISFKSGMMPESDTANNLYKLAFSAKAGDIVGPLQNKDGTCSIIRVTSKGENYLMKVSYIYLDKKSESDSILENKADSILYILKSGVDFATLAKKYSMDGNAKNGGDLGWFEAGVMNQQFENAIRKHKKGDYFKVKVDQYGWYVILVTSDQGHKKYIGRLEITKLNCS
;
A
#
# COMPACT_ATOMS: atom_id res chain seq x y z
N MET A 1 24.64 50.08 -56.59
CA MET A 1 24.41 50.81 -55.31
C MET A 1 23.36 50.01 -54.53
N LYS A 2 23.79 49.18 -53.57
CA LYS A 2 23.82 49.47 -52.11
C LYS A 2 22.42 49.55 -51.48
N LYS A 3 22.14 48.57 -50.61
CA LYS A 3 21.50 48.69 -49.28
C LYS A 3 19.99 49.06 -49.26
N LEU A 4 19.13 48.64 -48.32
CA LEU A 4 19.14 47.81 -47.11
C LEU A 4 17.74 48.01 -46.46
N ILE A 5 17.29 47.05 -45.62
CA ILE A 5 16.26 47.19 -44.56
C ILE A 5 14.80 47.34 -44.98
N TYR A 6 13.95 46.49 -44.40
CA TYR A 6 12.61 46.69 -43.82
C TYR A 6 11.91 45.32 -43.92
N LEU A 7 11.35 44.70 -42.88
CA LEU A 7 11.06 45.08 -41.51
C LEU A 7 10.85 43.74 -40.79
N VAL A 8 11.48 43.58 -39.64
CA VAL A 8 11.26 42.48 -38.69
C VAL A 8 9.78 42.47 -38.31
N LEU A 9 8.99 41.54 -38.86
CA LEU A 9 7.70 41.22 -38.28
C LEU A 9 7.99 40.39 -37.03
N THR A 10 8.04 41.11 -35.91
CA THR A 10 8.14 40.56 -34.56
C THR A 10 7.12 39.44 -34.41
N LEU A 11 7.59 38.19 -34.50
CA LEU A 11 7.00 37.09 -33.76
C LEU A 11 7.11 37.51 -32.29
N MET A 12 6.07 38.17 -31.77
CA MET A 12 5.85 38.19 -30.34
C MET A 12 5.60 36.74 -29.96
N PHE A 13 6.69 36.06 -29.62
CA PHE A 13 6.68 34.90 -28.76
C PHE A 13 5.91 35.35 -27.53
N ALA A 14 4.62 34.98 -27.45
CA ALA A 14 3.94 34.98 -26.19
C ALA A 14 4.71 33.99 -25.32
N THR A 15 5.63 34.51 -24.51
CA THR A 15 6.15 33.78 -23.36
C THR A 15 4.95 33.51 -22.49
N LEU A 16 4.29 32.37 -22.71
CA LEU A 16 3.42 31.79 -21.72
C LEU A 16 4.28 31.67 -20.48
N LEU A 17 3.94 32.47 -19.48
CA LEU A 17 4.42 32.29 -18.13
C LEU A 17 4.09 30.85 -17.77
N ALA A 18 5.10 29.98 -17.76
CA ALA A 18 5.04 28.73 -17.04
C ALA A 18 4.95 29.12 -15.56
N ASN A 19 3.73 29.46 -15.13
CA ASN A 19 3.39 29.52 -13.73
C ASN A 19 3.77 28.16 -13.15
N GLY A 20 4.73 28.17 -12.22
CA GLY A 20 5.36 26.98 -11.64
C GLY A 20 4.41 26.12 -10.83
N GLN A 21 3.46 25.47 -11.50
CA GLN A 21 2.38 24.70 -10.88
C GLN A 21 2.19 23.30 -11.47
N ASP A 22 2.99 22.83 -12.43
CA ASP A 22 2.88 21.43 -12.86
C ASP A 22 4.22 20.78 -13.19
N SER A 23 4.99 20.47 -12.14
CA SER A 23 6.09 19.51 -12.19
C SER A 23 5.62 18.06 -11.96
N ALA A 24 4.32 17.86 -11.68
CA ALA A 24 3.76 16.54 -11.45
C ALA A 24 3.48 15.84 -12.78
N LYS A 25 3.85 14.57 -12.86
CA LYS A 25 3.60 13.77 -14.07
C LYS A 25 2.11 13.56 -14.31
N THR A 26 1.68 13.72 -15.55
CA THR A 26 0.31 13.40 -16.00
C THR A 26 0.03 11.92 -15.82
N PHE A 27 -1.24 11.53 -15.76
CA PHE A 27 -1.56 10.09 -15.73
C PHE A 27 -1.09 9.35 -16.98
N GLN A 28 -0.93 10.05 -18.10
CA GLN A 28 -0.43 9.41 -19.31
C GLN A 28 1.07 9.11 -19.23
N GLU A 29 1.89 10.06 -18.77
CA GLU A 29 3.32 9.81 -18.53
C GLU A 29 3.54 8.71 -17.50
N ILE A 30 2.70 8.66 -16.45
CA ILE A 30 2.76 7.59 -15.44
C ILE A 30 2.44 6.24 -16.09
N LYS A 31 1.38 6.16 -16.91
CA LYS A 31 1.01 4.92 -17.62
C LYS A 31 2.12 4.43 -18.54
N GLU A 32 2.80 5.33 -19.26
CA GLU A 32 3.94 5.00 -20.11
C GLU A 32 5.09 4.44 -19.27
N LYS A 33 5.48 5.11 -18.18
CA LYS A 33 6.55 4.63 -17.29
C LYS A 33 6.23 3.26 -16.68
N LEU A 34 4.97 3.02 -16.32
CA LEU A 34 4.53 1.72 -15.79
C LEU A 34 4.61 0.61 -16.84
N LYS A 35 4.37 0.89 -18.13
CA LYS A 35 4.49 -0.10 -19.20
C LYS A 35 5.94 -0.48 -19.49
N GLU A 36 6.84 0.50 -19.45
CA GLU A 36 8.27 0.30 -19.73
C GLU A 36 9.03 -0.43 -18.63
N THR A 37 8.47 -0.48 -17.41
CA THR A 37 9.18 -1.00 -16.24
C THR A 37 8.58 -2.33 -15.80
N GLU A 38 9.40 -3.39 -15.84
CA GLU A 38 9.04 -4.72 -15.34
C GLU A 38 9.31 -4.89 -13.83
N GLY A 39 10.27 -4.12 -13.27
CA GLY A 39 10.71 -4.23 -11.87
C GLY A 39 9.93 -3.36 -10.88
N SER A 40 9.43 -3.96 -9.79
CA SER A 40 8.65 -3.25 -8.76
C SER A 40 9.44 -2.18 -7.99
N LEU A 41 10.72 -2.44 -7.70
CA LEU A 41 11.55 -1.52 -6.90
C LEU A 41 11.90 -0.23 -7.65
N GLU A 42 12.18 -0.31 -8.94
CA GLU A 42 12.45 0.87 -9.77
C GLU A 42 11.21 1.78 -9.84
N ILE A 43 10.02 1.18 -10.05
CA ILE A 43 8.75 1.90 -10.07
C ILE A 43 8.52 2.62 -8.75
N TYR A 44 8.69 1.95 -7.61
CA TYR A 44 8.47 2.59 -6.30
C TYR A 44 9.48 3.70 -6.02
N THR A 45 10.75 3.49 -6.39
CA THR A 45 11.78 4.52 -6.27
C THR A 45 11.45 5.74 -7.11
N TRP A 46 10.92 5.53 -8.32
CA TRP A 46 10.49 6.61 -9.19
C TRP A 46 9.24 7.32 -8.66
N LEU A 47 8.21 6.58 -8.22
CA LEU A 47 6.98 7.14 -7.67
C LEU A 47 7.24 8.00 -6.42
N ASN A 48 8.13 7.55 -5.53
CA ASN A 48 8.52 8.30 -4.33
C ASN A 48 9.18 9.66 -4.63
N LYS A 49 9.71 9.85 -5.86
CA LYS A 49 10.31 11.12 -6.29
C LYS A 49 9.30 12.05 -6.95
N GLN A 50 8.07 11.59 -7.22
CA GLN A 50 7.08 12.42 -7.89
C GLN A 50 6.34 13.32 -6.90
N PRO A 51 6.28 14.64 -7.13
CA PRO A 51 5.50 15.54 -6.30
C PRO A 51 4.00 15.26 -6.47
N ASN A 52 3.22 15.48 -5.40
CA ASN A 52 1.75 15.45 -5.42
C ASN A 52 1.13 14.12 -5.90
N ILE A 53 1.87 13.03 -5.77
CA ILE A 53 1.41 11.66 -6.01
C ILE A 53 1.51 10.86 -4.73
N SER A 54 0.49 10.05 -4.46
CA SER A 54 0.55 8.98 -3.48
C SER A 54 0.34 7.64 -4.19
N PHE A 55 0.89 6.57 -3.63
CA PHE A 55 0.66 5.24 -4.17
C PHE A 55 0.52 4.19 -3.08
N LYS A 56 -0.26 3.14 -3.39
CA LYS A 56 -0.48 1.97 -2.54
C LYS A 56 -0.29 0.73 -3.37
N SER A 57 0.52 -0.20 -2.86
CA SER A 57 0.70 -1.52 -3.47
C SER A 57 0.34 -2.63 -2.49
N GLY A 58 -0.06 -3.78 -3.04
CA GLY A 58 -0.39 -4.97 -2.25
C GLY A 58 -1.59 -5.70 -2.82
N MET A 59 -2.03 -6.73 -2.10
CA MET A 59 -3.25 -7.45 -2.43
C MET A 59 -4.49 -6.65 -2.01
N MET A 60 -5.57 -6.82 -2.76
CA MET A 60 -6.87 -6.22 -2.47
C MET A 60 -7.96 -7.26 -2.73
N PRO A 61 -8.75 -7.65 -1.70
CA PRO A 61 -9.86 -8.56 -1.90
C PRO A 61 -11.01 -7.89 -2.64
N GLU A 62 -11.77 -8.69 -3.38
CA GLU A 62 -13.03 -8.30 -4.00
C GLU A 62 -14.06 -8.02 -2.89
N SER A 63 -14.14 -6.77 -2.46
CA SER A 63 -14.92 -6.38 -1.28
C SER A 63 -15.55 -4.99 -1.36
N ASP A 64 -15.05 -4.11 -2.24
CA ASP A 64 -15.59 -2.76 -2.43
C ASP A 64 -16.14 -2.61 -3.86
N THR A 65 -17.39 -3.03 -4.02
CA THR A 65 -18.17 -2.82 -5.23
C THR A 65 -18.86 -1.45 -5.26
N ALA A 66 -18.55 -0.53 -4.35
CA ALA A 66 -19.06 0.85 -4.43
C ALA A 66 -18.10 1.74 -5.23
N ASN A 67 -16.82 1.37 -5.33
CA ASN A 67 -15.82 2.07 -6.11
C ASN A 67 -15.78 1.56 -7.57
N ASN A 68 -16.09 2.43 -8.53
CA ASN A 68 -16.08 2.08 -9.95
C ASN A 68 -14.69 1.74 -10.49
N LEU A 69 -13.63 2.37 -9.98
CA LEU A 69 -12.25 2.04 -10.36
C LEU A 69 -11.89 0.61 -9.93
N TYR A 70 -12.33 0.19 -8.74
CA TYR A 70 -12.10 -1.17 -8.26
C TYR A 70 -12.87 -2.20 -9.09
N LYS A 71 -14.14 -1.93 -9.45
CA LYS A 71 -14.90 -2.80 -10.38
C LYS A 71 -14.16 -3.02 -11.69
N LEU A 72 -13.64 -1.94 -12.29
CA LEU A 72 -12.86 -2.03 -13.53
C LEU A 72 -11.58 -2.85 -13.32
N ALA A 73 -10.86 -2.63 -12.23
CA ALA A 73 -9.65 -3.38 -11.91
C ALA A 73 -9.92 -4.88 -11.72
N PHE A 74 -11.00 -5.26 -11.05
CA PHE A 74 -11.42 -6.67 -10.91
C PHE A 74 -11.86 -7.30 -12.23
N SER A 75 -12.33 -6.50 -13.19
CA SER A 75 -12.70 -6.98 -14.54
C SER A 75 -11.50 -7.05 -15.50
N ALA A 76 -10.43 -6.30 -15.23
CA ALA A 76 -9.24 -6.22 -16.07
C ALA A 76 -8.30 -7.43 -15.90
N LYS A 77 -7.37 -7.61 -16.84
CA LYS A 77 -6.34 -8.65 -16.82
C LYS A 77 -5.13 -8.19 -16.00
N ALA A 78 -4.33 -9.15 -15.52
CA ALA A 78 -3.02 -8.81 -14.95
C ALA A 78 -2.16 -8.12 -16.01
N GLY A 79 -1.50 -7.03 -15.62
CA GLY A 79 -0.77 -6.12 -16.51
C GLY A 79 -1.56 -4.88 -16.94
N ASP A 80 -2.90 -4.94 -16.95
CA ASP A 80 -3.73 -3.83 -17.39
C ASP A 80 -3.64 -2.64 -16.43
N ILE A 81 -3.80 -1.44 -16.98
CA ILE A 81 -3.93 -0.20 -16.22
C ILE A 81 -5.32 0.40 -16.46
N VAL A 82 -6.12 0.50 -15.40
CA VAL A 82 -7.46 1.09 -15.43
C VAL A 82 -7.47 2.52 -14.87
N GLY A 83 -8.42 3.34 -15.32
CA GLY A 83 -8.52 4.76 -14.96
C GLY A 83 -7.77 5.71 -15.93
N PRO A 84 -7.57 6.99 -15.59
CA PRO A 84 -7.89 7.58 -14.29
C PRO A 84 -9.40 7.67 -14.07
N LEU A 85 -9.82 7.50 -12.81
CA LEU A 85 -11.18 7.82 -12.38
C LEU A 85 -11.15 8.70 -11.15
N GLN A 86 -12.11 9.62 -11.07
CA GLN A 86 -12.29 10.47 -9.91
C GLN A 86 -12.87 9.66 -8.75
N ASN A 87 -12.23 9.78 -7.59
CA ASN A 87 -12.68 9.25 -6.32
C ASN A 87 -13.72 10.19 -5.69
N LYS A 88 -14.47 9.68 -4.71
CA LYS A 88 -15.51 10.46 -4.00
C LYS A 88 -14.98 11.70 -3.28
N ASP A 89 -13.70 11.70 -2.91
CA ASP A 89 -13.02 12.81 -2.25
C ASP A 89 -12.46 13.86 -3.23
N GLY A 90 -12.75 13.71 -4.53
CA GLY A 90 -12.31 14.63 -5.59
C GLY A 90 -10.93 14.31 -6.17
N THR A 91 -10.14 13.44 -5.52
CA THR A 91 -8.86 12.95 -6.07
C THR A 91 -9.10 12.06 -7.29
N CYS A 92 -8.06 11.76 -8.06
CA CYS A 92 -8.15 10.82 -9.18
C CYS A 92 -7.12 9.72 -9.04
N SER A 93 -7.48 8.51 -9.45
CA SER A 93 -6.61 7.34 -9.34
C SER A 93 -6.57 6.49 -10.60
N ILE A 94 -5.42 5.88 -10.85
CA ILE A 94 -5.26 4.73 -11.74
C ILE A 94 -4.88 3.49 -10.94
N ILE A 95 -5.17 2.31 -11.48
CA ILE A 95 -4.70 1.04 -10.91
C ILE A 95 -4.03 0.23 -12.01
N ARG A 96 -2.76 -0.13 -11.79
CA ARG A 96 -2.14 -1.24 -12.49
C ARG A 96 -2.48 -2.53 -11.75
N VAL A 97 -3.15 -3.45 -12.43
CA VAL A 97 -3.42 -4.80 -11.90
C VAL A 97 -2.13 -5.60 -12.02
N THR A 98 -1.53 -5.99 -10.90
CA THR A 98 -0.24 -6.70 -10.90
C THR A 98 -0.41 -8.21 -10.89
N SER A 99 -1.50 -8.71 -10.31
CA SER A 99 -1.84 -10.13 -10.31
C SER A 99 -3.34 -10.31 -10.09
N LYS A 100 -3.85 -11.51 -10.34
CA LYS A 100 -5.18 -11.96 -9.95
C LYS A 100 -5.04 -13.33 -9.31
N GLY A 101 -5.89 -13.63 -8.34
CA GLY A 101 -5.93 -14.97 -7.77
C GLY A 101 -7.20 -15.26 -7.01
N GLU A 102 -7.36 -16.54 -6.70
CA GLU A 102 -8.44 -17.05 -5.89
C GLU A 102 -7.88 -17.87 -4.73
N ASN A 103 -7.66 -17.21 -3.59
CA ASN A 103 -7.18 -17.80 -2.34
C ASN A 103 -7.73 -16.98 -1.16
N TYR A 104 -7.77 -17.61 0.00
CA TYR A 104 -8.17 -16.97 1.23
C TYR A 104 -7.18 -15.87 1.63
N LEU A 105 -7.65 -14.62 1.67
CA LEU A 105 -6.84 -13.51 2.15
C LEU A 105 -7.08 -13.23 3.64
N MET A 106 -5.99 -12.90 4.32
CA MET A 106 -5.99 -12.41 5.70
C MET A 106 -5.33 -11.03 5.75
N LYS A 107 -5.82 -10.18 6.64
CA LYS A 107 -5.15 -8.92 7.00
C LYS A 107 -4.97 -8.85 8.51
N VAL A 108 -3.74 -8.57 8.94
CA VAL A 108 -3.42 -8.38 10.35
C VAL A 108 -2.41 -7.26 10.54
N SER A 109 -2.39 -6.71 11.74
CA SER A 109 -1.21 -6.02 12.27
C SER A 109 -0.55 -6.92 13.31
N TYR A 110 0.77 -6.86 13.44
CA TYR A 110 1.48 -7.62 14.48
C TYR A 110 2.62 -6.84 15.14
N ILE A 111 2.98 -7.29 16.34
CA ILE A 111 4.17 -6.90 17.09
C ILE A 111 5.00 -8.17 17.25
N TYR A 112 6.20 -8.19 16.67
CA TYR A 112 7.09 -9.34 16.73
C TYR A 112 8.13 -9.16 17.84
N LEU A 113 8.32 -10.21 18.64
CA LEU A 113 9.33 -10.29 19.69
C LEU A 113 10.26 -11.46 19.36
N ASP A 114 11.48 -11.16 18.93
CA ASP A 114 12.45 -12.14 18.43
C ASP A 114 12.94 -13.05 19.56
N LYS A 115 12.82 -14.37 19.37
CA LYS A 115 13.31 -15.42 20.28
C LYS A 115 14.79 -15.25 20.63
N LYS A 116 15.60 -14.66 19.75
CA LYS A 116 17.03 -14.45 19.97
C LYS A 116 17.34 -13.29 20.93
N SER A 117 16.35 -12.43 21.21
CA SER A 117 16.58 -11.22 22.01
C SER A 117 16.63 -11.49 23.52
N GLU A 118 15.87 -12.48 24.01
CA GLU A 118 15.67 -12.76 25.45
C GLU A 118 15.23 -14.21 25.67
N SER A 119 15.09 -14.63 26.94
CA SER A 119 14.46 -15.91 27.27
C SER A 119 12.96 -15.94 26.92
N ASP A 120 12.45 -17.14 26.62
CA ASP A 120 11.05 -17.34 26.23
C ASP A 120 10.04 -16.79 27.26
N SER A 121 10.30 -16.99 28.55
CA SER A 121 9.45 -16.47 29.63
C SER A 121 9.45 -14.94 29.69
N ILE A 122 10.59 -14.28 29.42
CA ILE A 122 10.65 -12.81 29.35
C ILE A 122 9.84 -12.30 28.16
N LEU A 123 9.96 -12.94 27.00
CA LEU A 123 9.22 -12.54 25.80
C LEU A 123 7.70 -12.77 25.96
N GLU A 124 7.31 -13.87 26.60
CA GLU A 124 5.92 -14.14 26.92
C GLU A 124 5.33 -13.06 27.84
N ASN A 125 6.05 -12.70 28.91
CA ASN A 125 5.63 -11.65 29.84
C ASN A 125 5.56 -10.27 29.16
N LYS A 126 6.48 -9.98 28.23
CA LYS A 126 6.43 -8.77 27.39
C LYS A 126 5.15 -8.78 26.53
N ALA A 127 4.82 -9.89 25.89
CA ALA A 127 3.58 -10.02 25.11
C ALA A 127 2.32 -9.84 25.97
N ASP A 128 2.28 -10.40 27.18
CA ASP A 128 1.16 -10.20 28.12
C ASP A 128 1.01 -8.76 28.56
N SER A 129 2.13 -8.08 28.84
CA SER A 129 2.13 -6.65 29.19
C SER A 129 1.58 -5.79 28.06
N ILE A 130 1.93 -6.10 26.81
CA ILE A 130 1.38 -5.42 25.62
C ILE A 130 -0.13 -5.63 25.54
N LEU A 131 -0.63 -6.87 25.70
CA LEU A 131 -2.07 -7.16 25.72
C LEU A 131 -2.80 -6.42 26.83
N TYR A 132 -2.20 -6.28 28.01
CA TYR A 132 -2.77 -5.50 29.11
C TYR A 132 -2.89 -4.01 28.77
N ILE A 133 -1.87 -3.43 28.13
CA ILE A 133 -1.87 -2.03 27.70
C ILE A 133 -2.92 -1.81 26.59
N LEU A 134 -3.06 -2.75 25.65
CA LEU A 134 -4.12 -2.71 24.62
C LEU A 134 -5.52 -2.69 25.24
N LYS A 135 -5.76 -3.52 26.26
CA LYS A 135 -7.04 -3.53 27.00
C LYS A 135 -7.34 -2.21 27.71
N SER A 136 -6.30 -1.44 28.02
CA SER A 136 -6.43 -0.10 28.61
C SER A 136 -6.71 1.01 27.59
N GLY A 137 -6.85 0.66 26.29
CA GLY A 137 -7.26 1.59 25.23
C GLY A 137 -6.13 2.23 24.42
N VAL A 138 -4.88 1.82 24.61
CA VAL A 138 -3.76 2.32 23.78
C VAL A 138 -3.85 1.74 22.37
N ASP A 139 -3.64 2.58 21.36
CA ASP A 139 -3.66 2.18 19.96
C ASP A 139 -2.57 1.13 19.62
N PHE A 140 -2.95 0.12 18.83
CA PHE A 140 -2.06 -0.98 18.46
C PHE A 140 -0.85 -0.49 17.66
N ALA A 141 -1.04 0.44 16.72
CA ALA A 141 0.04 0.95 15.90
C ALA A 141 1.10 1.69 16.72
N THR A 142 0.68 2.36 17.79
CA THR A 142 1.58 2.99 18.76
C THR A 142 2.45 1.94 19.48
N LEU A 143 1.87 0.85 19.97
CA LEU A 143 2.63 -0.23 20.61
C LEU A 143 3.52 -0.97 19.62
N ALA A 144 3.06 -1.19 18.39
CA ALA A 144 3.85 -1.83 17.34
C ALA A 144 5.11 -1.02 16.99
N LYS A 145 4.98 0.31 16.85
CA LYS A 145 6.13 1.20 16.65
C LYS A 145 7.14 1.15 17.79
N LYS A 146 6.68 0.91 19.02
CA LYS A 146 7.52 0.90 20.22
C LYS A 146 8.18 -0.46 20.48
N TYR A 147 7.47 -1.56 20.24
CA TYR A 147 7.87 -2.88 20.73
C TYR A 147 8.16 -3.90 19.63
N SER A 148 7.72 -3.69 18.39
CA SER A 148 7.96 -4.67 17.33
C SER A 148 9.43 -4.65 16.92
N MET A 149 10.03 -5.84 16.86
CA MET A 149 11.41 -6.07 16.44
C MET A 149 11.53 -6.40 14.94
N ASP A 150 10.42 -6.31 14.20
CA ASP A 150 10.40 -6.48 12.75
C ASP A 150 10.24 -5.13 12.02
N GLY A 151 10.58 -5.11 10.73
CA GLY A 151 10.49 -3.92 9.87
C GLY A 151 9.07 -3.37 9.70
N ASN A 152 8.03 -4.10 10.12
CA ASN A 152 6.65 -3.62 10.15
C ASN A 152 6.40 -2.55 11.23
N ALA A 153 7.31 -2.41 12.22
CA ALA A 153 7.19 -1.44 13.31
C ALA A 153 6.94 -0.02 12.79
N LYS A 154 7.68 0.41 11.77
CA LYS A 154 7.57 1.74 11.16
C LYS A 154 6.18 2.05 10.59
N ASN A 155 5.44 1.00 10.19
CA ASN A 155 4.10 1.09 9.62
C ASN A 155 3.01 0.79 10.66
N GLY A 156 3.31 0.87 11.97
CA GLY A 156 2.32 0.57 13.00
C GLY A 156 1.93 -0.91 13.06
N GLY A 157 2.83 -1.78 12.59
CA GLY A 157 2.62 -3.21 12.62
C GLY A 157 1.80 -3.79 11.45
N ASP A 158 1.30 -2.96 10.53
CA ASP A 158 0.48 -3.43 9.40
C ASP A 158 1.30 -4.35 8.48
N LEU A 159 0.83 -5.60 8.32
CA LEU A 159 1.39 -6.56 7.37
C LEU A 159 0.77 -6.40 5.97
N GLY A 160 -0.36 -5.71 5.87
CA GLY A 160 -1.16 -5.69 4.66
C GLY A 160 -1.93 -6.99 4.46
N TRP A 161 -2.53 -7.11 3.27
CA TRP A 161 -3.21 -8.33 2.85
C TRP A 161 -2.21 -9.36 2.36
N PHE A 162 -2.37 -10.60 2.80
CA PHE A 162 -1.56 -11.74 2.37
C PHE A 162 -2.42 -12.98 2.18
N GLU A 163 -1.95 -13.88 1.32
CA GLU A 163 -2.59 -15.16 1.07
C GLU A 163 -2.34 -16.16 2.19
N ALA A 164 -3.35 -17.00 2.47
CA ALA A 164 -3.17 -18.18 3.30
C ALA A 164 -2.12 -19.12 2.70
N GLY A 165 -1.28 -19.67 3.57
CA GLY A 165 -0.15 -20.53 3.23
C GLY A 165 1.16 -19.78 3.02
N VAL A 166 1.18 -18.44 3.01
CA VAL A 166 2.40 -17.65 2.87
C VAL A 166 3.11 -17.47 4.21
N MET A 167 2.35 -17.41 5.31
CA MET A 167 2.91 -17.25 6.66
C MET A 167 3.06 -18.60 7.36
N ASN A 168 3.82 -18.63 8.44
CA ASN A 168 3.99 -19.84 9.25
C ASN A 168 2.63 -20.40 9.71
N GLN A 169 2.46 -21.72 9.66
CA GLN A 169 1.19 -22.37 9.98
C GLN A 169 0.68 -22.07 11.39
N GLN A 170 1.55 -21.97 12.40
CA GLN A 170 1.14 -21.63 13.78
C GLN A 170 0.55 -20.22 13.85
N PHE A 171 1.15 -19.27 13.12
CA PHE A 171 0.68 -17.89 13.01
C PHE A 171 -0.70 -17.82 12.36
N GLU A 172 -0.87 -18.45 11.19
CA GLU A 172 -2.16 -18.44 10.48
C GLU A 172 -3.27 -19.19 11.22
N ASN A 173 -2.95 -20.34 11.83
CA ASN A 173 -3.90 -21.11 12.61
C ASN A 173 -4.44 -20.30 13.79
N ALA A 174 -3.60 -19.45 14.41
CA ALA A 174 -4.03 -18.57 15.48
C ALA A 174 -4.97 -17.47 14.96
N ILE A 175 -4.66 -16.84 13.81
CA ILE A 175 -5.53 -15.84 13.18
C ILE A 175 -6.91 -16.41 12.86
N ARG A 176 -6.99 -17.63 12.30
CA ARG A 176 -8.26 -18.27 11.92
C ARG A 176 -9.20 -18.55 13.10
N LYS A 177 -8.70 -18.55 14.33
CA LYS A 177 -9.50 -18.73 15.55
C LYS A 177 -10.11 -17.42 16.07
N HIS A 178 -9.76 -16.28 15.47
CA HIS A 178 -10.12 -14.95 15.94
C HIS A 178 -10.89 -14.18 14.86
N LYS A 179 -11.71 -13.24 15.32
CA LYS A 179 -12.52 -12.36 14.48
C LYS A 179 -11.81 -11.03 14.27
N LYS A 180 -12.28 -10.26 13.28
CA LYS A 180 -11.83 -8.89 13.08
C LYS A 180 -11.98 -8.07 14.37
N GLY A 181 -10.94 -7.32 14.71
CA GLY A 181 -10.86 -6.51 15.91
C GLY A 181 -10.27 -7.24 17.12
N ASP A 182 -10.20 -8.58 17.10
CA ASP A 182 -9.59 -9.34 18.17
C ASP A 182 -8.07 -9.14 18.16
N TYR A 183 -7.48 -9.06 19.37
CA TYR A 183 -6.04 -9.11 19.57
C TYR A 183 -5.64 -10.19 20.57
N PHE A 184 -4.55 -10.90 20.26
CA PHE A 184 -4.08 -12.07 21.01
C PHE A 184 -2.57 -12.25 20.86
N LYS A 185 -1.96 -13.10 21.69
CA LYS A 185 -0.56 -13.52 21.54
C LYS A 185 -0.48 -14.94 20.99
N VAL A 186 0.55 -15.22 20.21
CA VAL A 186 0.90 -16.57 19.75
C VAL A 186 2.41 -16.73 19.73
N LYS A 187 2.89 -17.88 20.19
CA LYS A 187 4.27 -18.30 20.04
C LYS A 187 4.43 -19.06 18.73
N VAL A 188 5.43 -18.69 17.95
CA VAL A 188 5.88 -19.44 16.77
C VAL A 188 7.27 -19.97 17.06
N ASP A 189 7.40 -21.28 17.20
CA ASP A 189 8.50 -21.93 17.95
C ASP A 189 9.91 -21.57 17.47
N GLN A 190 10.08 -21.35 16.17
CA GLN A 190 11.37 -21.04 15.53
C GLN A 190 11.67 -19.54 15.44
N TYR A 191 10.69 -18.68 15.69
CA TYR A 191 10.81 -17.24 15.47
C TYR A 191 10.70 -16.46 16.78
N GLY A 192 9.66 -16.69 17.57
CA GLY A 192 9.42 -15.94 18.80
C GLY A 192 7.94 -15.70 19.05
N TRP A 193 7.62 -14.58 19.68
CA TRP A 193 6.26 -14.24 20.06
C TRP A 193 5.69 -13.17 19.14
N TYR A 194 4.40 -13.31 18.82
CA TYR A 194 3.64 -12.33 18.08
C TYR A 194 2.46 -11.89 18.92
N VAL A 195 2.28 -10.58 19.07
CA VAL A 195 0.98 -10.00 19.45
C VAL A 195 0.31 -9.57 18.16
N ILE A 196 -0.89 -10.06 17.88
CA ILE A 196 -1.57 -9.92 16.59
C ILE A 196 -2.89 -9.19 16.82
N LEU A 197 -3.24 -8.29 15.91
CA LEU A 197 -4.57 -7.69 15.75
C LEU A 197 -5.14 -8.11 14.39
N VAL A 198 -6.30 -8.76 14.37
CA VAL A 198 -6.98 -9.12 13.13
C VAL A 198 -7.67 -7.88 12.55
N THR A 199 -7.26 -7.43 11.36
CA THR A 199 -7.73 -6.16 10.77
C THR A 199 -8.72 -6.34 9.63
N SER A 200 -9.01 -7.57 9.23
CA SER A 200 -10.03 -7.89 8.23
C SER A 200 -11.04 -8.93 8.70
N ASP A 201 -12.19 -8.89 8.04
CA ASP A 201 -13.11 -10.02 8.07
C ASP A 201 -12.52 -11.18 7.27
N GLN A 202 -12.94 -12.38 7.66
CA GLN A 202 -12.50 -13.65 7.11
C GLN A 202 -13.37 -14.02 5.89
N GLY A 203 -12.80 -14.65 4.85
CA GLY A 203 -13.60 -15.24 3.75
C GLY A 203 -13.46 -14.61 2.36
N HIS A 204 -12.56 -13.65 2.17
CA HIS A 204 -12.28 -13.12 0.83
C HIS A 204 -11.47 -14.15 0.03
N LYS A 205 -12.09 -14.71 -1.00
CA LYS A 205 -11.45 -15.71 -1.86
C LYS A 205 -10.89 -15.11 -3.14
N LYS A 206 -11.49 -14.07 -3.70
CA LYS A 206 -11.00 -13.42 -4.92
C LYS A 206 -10.26 -12.13 -4.59
N TYR A 207 -9.15 -11.91 -5.26
CA TYR A 207 -8.34 -10.73 -5.08
C TYR A 207 -7.58 -10.32 -6.35
N ILE A 208 -7.12 -9.08 -6.33
CA ILE A 208 -6.10 -8.61 -7.26
C ILE A 208 -4.87 -8.14 -6.47
N GLY A 209 -3.69 -8.36 -7.02
CA GLY A 209 -2.54 -7.51 -6.73
C GLY A 209 -2.74 -6.17 -7.43
N ARG A 210 -2.41 -5.07 -6.75
CA ARG A 210 -2.54 -3.73 -7.32
C ARG A 210 -1.34 -2.85 -7.03
N LEU A 211 -1.12 -1.91 -7.93
CA LEU A 211 -0.45 -0.64 -7.68
C LEU A 211 -1.44 0.47 -8.01
N GLU A 212 -2.01 1.10 -6.99
CA GLU A 212 -2.88 2.27 -7.11
C GLU A 212 -2.04 3.52 -6.97
N ILE A 213 -2.23 4.48 -7.87
CA ILE A 213 -1.56 5.77 -7.89
C ILE A 213 -2.63 6.84 -7.89
N THR A 214 -2.53 7.78 -6.96
CA THR A 214 -3.56 8.80 -6.68
C THR A 214 -2.95 10.20 -6.72
N LYS A 215 -3.65 11.10 -7.42
CA LYS A 215 -3.33 12.52 -7.58
C LYS A 215 -4.53 13.39 -7.17
N LEU A 216 -4.31 14.68 -6.93
CA LEU A 216 -5.38 15.63 -6.66
C LEU A 216 -6.32 15.85 -7.86
N ASN A 217 -5.82 15.73 -9.09
CA ASN A 217 -6.58 15.97 -10.32
C ASN A 217 -6.39 14.83 -11.34
N CYS A 218 -7.31 14.73 -12.31
CA CYS A 218 -7.33 13.69 -13.34
C CYS A 218 -6.45 14.01 -14.56
N SER A 219 -5.92 15.23 -14.65
CA SER A 219 -4.99 15.68 -15.69
C SER A 219 -3.58 15.08 -15.54
#